data_AF-A0AAV2Q5P6-F1
#
_entry.id   AF-A0AAV2Q5P6-F1
#
_cell.length_a   1.000
_cell.length_b   1.000
_cell.length_c   1.000
_cell.angle_alpha   90.00
_cell.angle_beta   90.00
_cell.angle_gamma   90.00
#
_symmetry.space_group_name_H-M   'P 1'
#
loop_
_entity.id
_entity.type
_entity.pdbx_description
1 polymer ?
#
loop_
_entity_poly.entity_id
_entity_poly.type
_entity_poly.pdbx_seq_one_letter_code
_entity_poly.pdbx_strand_id
1 'polypeptide(L)'
;MTAAQLTGYDAHYHHVDPYRTHEFYLPRYDRQWDTLDALKELSTFFTENTLRSRRNLRGEIEKRSVNISEEFVLALRDVKEAVDTIYKDVSSMNSACVDMKRRLAATKSETSNLIAQTNSLQTHSGKLQMQEEVAMSFVQTFQLTPEEVNIIKGVTREAPITPEFFIVLEKTQKIRNNTKHLLQTGHQKTALDVMEQMNVCREAGLERLYRWCQAQCRSPDPSPLLSQALQPLQERPVLFNLVLEEWVVIRRGWLVRGFLDALTLGGPGGAPRPIELQAHDPLRYVGDMLAWVHQALPAEREAAQALFGNCTNIDASEHVRNTVASVSESVCRPLKTRIEQMIVADQGTRAGGDTVKKPVQLYKISNLLRFYHNTINQVSLNNF
;
A
#
# COMPACT_ATOMS: atom_id res chain seq x y z
N MET A 1 51.24 -11.75 -12.01
CA MET A 1 51.55 -12.91 -11.14
C MET A 1 51.34 -14.16 -12.00
N THR A 2 52.41 -14.64 -12.63
CA THR A 2 53.12 -15.91 -12.30
C THR A 2 52.25 -17.14 -12.56
N ALA A 3 52.43 -17.83 -13.70
CA ALA A 3 53.42 -18.88 -13.95
C ALA A 3 52.94 -20.26 -13.46
N ALA A 4 52.71 -21.19 -14.41
CA ALA A 4 52.91 -22.62 -14.23
C ALA A 4 52.99 -23.30 -15.61
N GLN A 5 54.23 -23.63 -15.99
CA GLN A 5 54.58 -24.64 -16.98
C GLN A 5 54.27 -26.05 -16.42
N LEU A 6 54.02 -27.02 -17.30
CA LEU A 6 54.35 -28.46 -17.18
C LEU A 6 54.03 -29.08 -18.57
N THR A 7 54.97 -29.08 -19.53
CA THR A 7 55.87 -30.19 -19.90
C THR A 7 55.22 -31.56 -20.08
N GLY A 8 55.29 -32.07 -21.31
CA GLY A 8 55.07 -33.47 -21.69
C GLY A 8 55.70 -33.75 -23.06
N TYR A 9 56.98 -34.13 -23.03
CA TYR A 9 57.74 -34.85 -24.08
C TYR A 9 56.97 -36.12 -24.50
N ASP A 10 56.88 -36.50 -25.78
CA ASP A 10 57.72 -37.47 -26.53
C ASP A 10 56.74 -38.17 -27.51
N ALA A 11 57.04 -38.75 -28.67
CA ALA A 11 58.27 -39.08 -29.36
C ALA A 11 57.93 -39.31 -30.86
N HIS A 12 58.95 -39.20 -31.69
CA HIS A 12 59.03 -39.75 -33.04
C HIS A 12 58.45 -41.18 -33.15
N TYR A 13 57.64 -41.44 -34.17
CA TYR A 13 57.68 -42.72 -34.89
C TYR A 13 57.44 -42.49 -36.39
N HIS A 14 58.54 -42.48 -37.14
CA HIS A 14 58.53 -42.82 -38.56
C HIS A 14 58.14 -44.30 -38.67
N HIS A 15 56.92 -44.59 -39.14
CA HIS A 15 56.60 -45.93 -39.60
C HIS A 15 57.13 -46.06 -41.04
N VAL A 16 58.36 -46.56 -41.14
CA VAL A 16 58.93 -47.07 -42.38
C VAL A 16 58.38 -48.49 -42.55
N ASP A 17 57.48 -48.69 -43.50
CA ASP A 17 57.03 -50.04 -43.83
C ASP A 17 58.18 -50.83 -44.49
N PRO A 18 58.52 -52.05 -44.01
CA PRO A 18 59.79 -52.71 -44.28
C PRO A 18 59.64 -53.89 -45.24
N TYR A 19 59.18 -53.62 -46.47
CA TYR A 19 59.16 -54.63 -47.55
C TYR A 19 59.83 -54.12 -48.83
N ARG A 20 60.99 -53.49 -48.71
CA ARG A 20 61.81 -53.12 -49.88
C ARG A 20 63.24 -53.64 -49.77
N THR A 21 63.37 -54.93 -49.49
CA THR A 21 64.64 -55.66 -49.59
C THR A 21 64.41 -57.08 -50.09
N HIS A 22 63.85 -57.22 -51.29
CA HIS A 22 63.96 -58.46 -52.08
C HIS A 22 63.79 -58.11 -53.57
N GLU A 23 64.77 -57.42 -54.15
CA GLU A 23 64.89 -57.34 -55.61
C GLU A 23 66.34 -57.07 -56.04
N PHE A 24 67.27 -57.74 -55.37
CA PHE A 24 68.54 -58.12 -56.00
C PHE A 24 68.39 -59.61 -56.33
N TYR A 25 68.60 -59.96 -57.60
CA TYR A 25 68.46 -61.29 -58.22
C TYR A 25 67.12 -61.65 -58.89
N LEU A 26 66.66 -60.86 -59.87
CA LEU A 26 65.95 -61.41 -61.05
C LEU A 26 66.51 -60.82 -62.38
N PRO A 27 67.71 -61.23 -62.83
CA PRO A 27 68.16 -60.95 -64.18
C PRO A 27 67.96 -62.20 -65.05
N ARG A 28 66.93 -62.19 -65.92
CA ARG A 28 66.96 -62.64 -67.33
C ARG A 28 65.59 -63.06 -67.91
N TYR A 29 64.59 -63.42 -67.10
CA TYR A 29 63.29 -63.91 -67.62
C TYR A 29 62.29 -62.79 -67.98
N ASP A 30 62.20 -61.70 -67.20
CA ASP A 30 61.27 -60.59 -67.53
C ASP A 30 61.67 -59.86 -68.81
N ARG A 31 62.98 -59.70 -69.06
CA ARG A 31 63.45 -59.16 -70.35
C ARG A 31 63.03 -60.05 -71.52
N GLN A 32 62.94 -61.37 -71.33
CA GLN A 32 62.48 -62.26 -72.39
C GLN A 32 60.98 -62.12 -72.63
N TRP A 33 60.16 -61.94 -71.59
CA TRP A 33 58.72 -61.72 -71.72
C TRP A 33 58.41 -60.39 -72.41
N ASP A 34 59.04 -59.29 -71.97
CA ASP A 34 58.92 -57.98 -72.60
C ASP A 34 59.43 -57.98 -74.06
N THR A 35 60.53 -58.68 -74.34
CA THR A 35 61.00 -58.81 -75.73
C THR A 35 60.11 -59.69 -76.59
N LEU A 36 59.50 -60.74 -76.03
CA LEU A 36 58.58 -61.62 -76.75
C LEU A 36 57.25 -60.94 -77.04
N ASP A 37 56.73 -60.14 -76.11
CA ASP A 37 55.52 -59.36 -76.33
C ASP A 37 55.78 -58.15 -77.23
N ALA A 38 56.94 -57.49 -77.12
CA ALA A 38 57.36 -56.50 -78.11
C ALA A 38 57.55 -57.11 -79.52
N LEU A 39 58.05 -58.35 -79.61
CA LEU A 39 58.20 -59.08 -80.88
C LEU A 39 56.84 -59.56 -81.44
N LYS A 40 55.89 -59.97 -80.58
CA LYS A 40 54.51 -60.26 -80.98
C LYS A 40 53.79 -59.00 -81.46
N GLU A 41 53.99 -57.88 -80.77
CA GLU A 41 53.39 -56.62 -81.21
C GLU A 41 54.01 -56.18 -82.54
N LEU A 42 55.33 -56.31 -82.71
CA LEU A 42 56.04 -56.13 -83.99
C LEU A 42 55.48 -57.01 -85.11
N SER A 43 55.16 -58.27 -84.84
CA SER A 43 54.63 -59.19 -85.85
C SER A 43 53.21 -58.85 -86.32
N THR A 44 52.44 -58.05 -85.56
CA THR A 44 51.10 -57.58 -86.00
C THR A 44 51.15 -56.59 -87.16
N PHE A 45 52.24 -55.83 -87.32
CA PHE A 45 52.35 -54.79 -88.35
C PHE A 45 53.58 -54.96 -89.27
N PHE A 46 54.51 -55.85 -88.91
CA PHE A 46 55.64 -56.23 -89.74
C PHE A 46 55.41 -57.58 -90.41
N THR A 47 54.53 -57.61 -91.41
CA THR A 47 54.09 -58.85 -92.08
C THR A 47 55.01 -59.31 -93.23
N GLU A 48 55.76 -58.39 -93.86
CA GLU A 48 56.67 -58.71 -94.97
C GLU A 48 58.07 -58.10 -94.79
N ASN A 49 59.10 -58.95 -94.83
CA ASN A 49 60.50 -58.58 -94.65
C ASN A 49 61.14 -58.12 -95.98
N THR A 50 60.76 -56.95 -96.47
CA THR A 50 61.40 -56.31 -97.63
C THR A 50 62.44 -55.27 -97.21
N LEU A 51 63.39 -54.95 -98.10
CA LEU A 51 64.39 -53.88 -97.88
C LEU A 51 63.75 -52.53 -97.53
N ARG A 52 62.55 -52.25 -98.07
CA ARG A 52 61.77 -51.03 -97.79
C ARG A 52 61.14 -51.09 -96.40
N SER A 53 60.64 -52.26 -95.98
CA SER A 53 60.09 -52.49 -94.63
C SER A 53 61.15 -52.32 -93.53
N ARG A 54 62.36 -52.89 -93.70
CA ARG A 54 63.45 -52.74 -92.71
C ARG A 54 63.94 -51.30 -92.55
N ARG A 55 63.96 -50.52 -93.63
CA ARG A 55 64.41 -49.12 -93.61
C ARG A 55 63.38 -48.18 -92.97
N ASN A 56 62.09 -48.54 -93.06
CA ASN A 56 60.97 -47.76 -92.51
C ASN A 56 60.48 -48.25 -91.14
N LEU A 57 60.95 -49.40 -90.64
CA LEU A 57 60.55 -50.00 -89.35
C LEU A 57 60.65 -49.02 -88.18
N ARG A 58 61.78 -48.31 -88.07
CA ARG A 58 62.00 -47.32 -87.01
C ARG A 58 61.00 -46.18 -87.11
N GLY A 59 60.72 -45.70 -88.32
CA GLY A 59 59.73 -44.64 -88.56
C GLY A 59 58.30 -45.08 -88.23
N GLU A 60 57.92 -46.33 -88.52
CA GLU A 60 56.60 -46.88 -88.16
C GLU A 60 56.46 -47.11 -86.64
N ILE A 61 57.50 -47.59 -85.97
CA ILE A 61 57.50 -47.72 -84.49
C ILE A 61 57.43 -46.34 -83.83
N GLU A 62 58.23 -45.37 -84.29
CA GLU A 62 58.19 -43.99 -83.78
C GLU A 62 56.81 -43.36 -84.03
N LYS A 63 56.22 -43.56 -85.22
CA LYS A 63 54.86 -43.08 -85.53
C LYS A 63 53.79 -43.71 -84.65
N ARG A 64 53.86 -45.02 -84.38
CA ARG A 64 52.94 -45.70 -83.48
C ARG A 64 53.14 -45.28 -82.03
N SER A 65 54.38 -45.09 -81.58
CA SER A 65 54.68 -44.56 -80.25
C SER A 65 54.17 -43.12 -80.07
N VAL A 66 54.28 -42.29 -81.11
CA VAL A 66 53.67 -40.95 -81.15
C VAL A 66 52.15 -41.05 -81.09
N ASN A 67 51.52 -41.93 -81.88
CA ASN A 67 50.07 -42.13 -81.83
C ASN A 67 49.58 -42.60 -80.45
N ILE A 68 50.27 -43.55 -79.81
CA ILE A 68 49.92 -44.02 -78.46
C ILE A 68 50.10 -42.90 -77.43
N SER A 69 51.17 -42.11 -77.56
CA SER A 69 51.41 -40.96 -76.68
C SER A 69 50.34 -39.88 -76.89
N GLU A 70 49.88 -39.68 -78.12
CA GLU A 70 48.81 -38.76 -78.47
C GLU A 70 47.45 -39.24 -77.92
N GLU A 71 47.12 -40.51 -78.09
CA GLU A 71 45.94 -41.15 -77.48
C GLU A 71 45.97 -41.04 -75.95
N PHE A 72 47.13 -41.26 -75.34
CA PHE A 72 47.31 -41.11 -73.90
C PHE A 72 47.11 -39.65 -73.44
N VAL A 73 47.68 -38.68 -74.15
CA VAL A 73 47.50 -37.25 -73.85
C VAL A 73 46.04 -36.82 -74.04
N LEU A 74 45.33 -37.38 -75.02
CA LEU A 74 43.91 -37.14 -75.23
C LEU A 74 43.08 -37.72 -74.08
N ALA A 75 43.31 -38.97 -73.69
CA ALA A 75 42.61 -39.58 -72.55
C ALA A 75 42.90 -38.85 -71.23
N LEU A 76 44.14 -38.41 -71.02
CA LEU A 76 44.54 -37.69 -69.81
C LEU A 76 44.04 -36.24 -69.78
N ARG A 77 43.73 -35.65 -70.95
CA ARG A 77 43.08 -34.34 -71.05
C ARG A 77 41.69 -34.36 -70.40
N ASP A 78 40.87 -35.37 -70.71
CA ASP A 78 39.52 -35.49 -70.17
C ASP A 78 39.55 -35.62 -68.63
N VAL A 79 40.51 -36.40 -68.12
CA VAL A 79 40.73 -36.54 -66.67
C VAL A 79 41.18 -35.22 -66.06
N LYS A 80 42.09 -34.49 -66.71
CA LYS A 80 42.59 -33.19 -66.25
C LYS A 80 41.47 -32.14 -66.24
N GLU A 81 40.61 -32.12 -67.25
CA GLU A 81 39.45 -31.21 -67.29
C GLU A 81 38.43 -31.54 -66.20
N ALA A 82 38.17 -32.83 -65.93
CA ALA A 82 37.32 -33.25 -64.82
C ALA A 82 37.91 -32.82 -63.46
N VAL A 83 39.23 -33.00 -63.26
CA VAL A 83 39.93 -32.58 -62.04
C VAL A 83 39.94 -31.05 -61.88
N ASP A 84 40.17 -30.30 -62.96
CA ASP A 84 40.09 -28.83 -62.94
C ASP A 84 38.68 -28.34 -62.58
N THR A 85 37.64 -29.05 -63.04
CA THR A 85 36.24 -28.74 -62.71
C THR A 85 35.98 -28.99 -61.23
N ILE A 86 36.39 -30.15 -60.71
CA ILE A 86 36.30 -30.45 -59.27
C ILE A 86 37.07 -29.41 -58.45
N TYR A 87 38.26 -29.00 -58.91
CA TYR A 87 39.05 -27.96 -58.23
C TYR A 87 38.30 -26.62 -58.19
N LYS A 88 37.68 -26.20 -59.30
CA LYS A 88 36.86 -24.98 -59.35
C LYS A 88 35.64 -25.09 -58.43
N ASP A 89 34.98 -26.23 -58.39
CA ASP A 89 33.81 -26.46 -57.53
C ASP A 89 34.21 -26.43 -56.05
N VAL A 90 35.31 -27.08 -55.68
CA VAL A 90 35.86 -27.06 -54.31
C VAL A 90 36.29 -25.66 -53.92
N SER A 91 36.95 -24.91 -54.81
CA SER A 91 37.33 -23.52 -54.56
C SER A 91 36.10 -22.62 -54.38
N SER A 92 35.07 -22.81 -55.20
CA SER A 92 33.81 -22.06 -55.11
C SER A 92 33.08 -22.39 -53.81
N MET A 93 33.00 -23.67 -53.44
CA MET A 93 32.44 -24.11 -52.16
C MET A 93 33.21 -23.54 -50.97
N ASN A 94 34.54 -23.51 -51.04
CA ASN A 94 35.36 -22.91 -49.99
C ASN A 94 35.07 -21.41 -49.85
N SER A 95 34.96 -20.68 -50.96
CA SER A 95 34.60 -19.25 -50.93
C SER A 95 33.21 -19.01 -50.32
N ALA A 96 32.20 -19.81 -50.71
CA ALA A 96 30.85 -19.72 -50.17
C ALA A 96 30.81 -20.08 -48.67
N CYS A 97 31.62 -21.05 -48.23
CA CYS A 97 31.74 -21.42 -46.83
C CYS A 97 32.39 -20.32 -45.99
N VAL A 98 33.42 -19.65 -46.53
CA VAL A 98 34.04 -18.47 -45.89
C VAL A 98 33.04 -17.32 -45.78
N ASP A 99 32.29 -17.02 -46.83
CA ASP A 99 31.27 -15.97 -46.83
C ASP A 99 30.14 -16.27 -45.84
N MET A 100 29.67 -17.51 -45.79
CA MET A 100 28.66 -17.95 -44.83
C MET A 100 29.18 -17.84 -43.39
N LYS A 101 30.42 -18.24 -43.11
CA LYS A 101 31.05 -18.04 -41.80
C LYS A 101 31.15 -16.55 -41.44
N ARG A 102 31.48 -15.70 -42.40
CA ARG A 102 31.56 -14.25 -42.20
C ARG A 102 30.20 -13.64 -41.86
N ARG A 103 29.16 -14.00 -42.61
CA ARG A 103 27.78 -13.57 -42.35
C ARG A 103 27.29 -14.07 -41.00
N LEU A 104 27.53 -15.34 -40.68
CA LEU A 104 27.16 -15.91 -39.39
C LEU A 104 27.86 -15.19 -38.23
N ALA A 105 29.15 -14.86 -38.38
CA ALA A 105 29.90 -14.10 -37.38
C ALA A 105 29.34 -12.67 -37.20
N ALA A 106 29.01 -12.00 -38.30
CA ALA A 106 28.40 -10.67 -38.26
C ALA A 106 27.03 -10.69 -37.58
N THR A 107 26.13 -11.60 -37.98
CA THR A 107 24.81 -11.76 -37.36
C THR A 107 24.92 -12.16 -35.89
N LYS A 108 25.88 -13.02 -35.51
CA LYS A 108 26.14 -13.36 -34.11
C LYS A 108 26.56 -12.13 -33.29
N SER A 109 27.41 -11.26 -33.85
CA SER A 109 27.82 -10.02 -33.20
C SER A 109 26.65 -9.05 -33.04
N GLU A 110 25.84 -8.85 -34.08
CA GLU A 110 24.65 -7.99 -34.03
C GLU A 110 23.62 -8.52 -33.04
N THR A 111 23.35 -9.82 -33.06
CA THR A 111 22.44 -10.49 -32.11
C THR A 111 22.96 -10.35 -30.68
N SER A 112 24.28 -10.51 -30.47
CA SER A 112 24.90 -10.30 -29.15
C SER A 112 24.72 -8.87 -28.65
N ASN A 113 24.87 -7.87 -29.53
CA ASN A 113 24.65 -6.47 -29.17
C ASN A 113 23.19 -6.20 -28.83
N LEU A 114 22.25 -6.76 -29.59
CA LEU A 114 20.82 -6.64 -29.35
C LEU A 114 20.43 -7.32 -28.03
N ILE A 115 20.95 -8.52 -27.74
CA ILE A 115 20.76 -9.19 -26.45
C ILE A 115 21.30 -8.35 -25.30
N ALA A 116 22.48 -7.75 -25.45
CA ALA A 116 23.06 -6.89 -24.43
C ALA A 116 22.18 -5.65 -24.17
N GLN A 117 21.68 -5.00 -25.23
CA GLN A 117 20.76 -3.86 -25.12
C GLN A 117 19.44 -4.27 -24.46
N THR A 118 18.83 -5.37 -24.88
CA THR A 118 17.58 -5.90 -24.28
C THR A 118 17.77 -6.21 -22.80
N ASN A 119 18.86 -6.87 -22.41
CA ASN A 119 19.17 -7.13 -21.00
C ASN A 119 19.37 -5.83 -20.20
N SER A 120 20.02 -4.83 -20.79
CA SER A 120 20.20 -3.52 -20.15
C SER A 120 18.86 -2.80 -19.92
N LEU A 121 17.97 -2.83 -20.92
CA LEU A 121 16.62 -2.26 -20.83
C LEU A 121 15.75 -3.01 -19.83
N GLN A 122 15.82 -4.33 -19.78
CA GLN A 122 15.08 -5.14 -18.82
C GLN A 122 15.54 -4.87 -17.38
N THR A 123 16.85 -4.70 -17.18
CA THR A 123 17.40 -4.29 -15.89
C THR A 123 16.95 -2.89 -15.51
N HIS A 124 16.90 -1.96 -16.47
CA HIS A 124 16.42 -0.59 -16.22
C HIS A 124 14.92 -0.55 -15.92
N SER A 125 14.12 -1.33 -16.64
CA SER A 125 12.68 -1.50 -16.39
C SER A 125 12.42 -2.03 -14.97
N GLY A 126 13.14 -3.06 -14.53
CA GLY A 126 13.02 -3.56 -13.16
C GLY A 126 13.39 -2.52 -12.10
N LYS A 127 14.41 -1.69 -12.34
CA LYS A 127 14.75 -0.57 -11.44
C LYS A 127 13.66 0.49 -11.39
N LEU A 128 13.09 0.85 -12.53
CA LEU A 128 11.99 1.82 -12.60
C LEU A 128 10.74 1.30 -11.89
N GLN A 129 10.41 0.03 -12.08
CA GLN A 129 9.27 -0.60 -11.40
C GLN A 129 9.44 -0.62 -9.88
N MET A 130 10.65 -0.95 -9.40
CA MET A 130 10.96 -0.86 -7.97
C MET A 130 10.85 0.59 -7.46
N GLN A 131 11.34 1.57 -8.22
CA GLN A 131 11.23 2.98 -7.85
C GLN A 131 9.77 3.46 -7.82
N GLU A 132 8.94 3.01 -8.76
CA GLU A 132 7.51 3.29 -8.79
C GLU A 132 6.81 2.71 -7.56
N GLU A 133 7.07 1.44 -7.22
CA GLU A 133 6.49 0.79 -6.05
C GLU A 133 6.87 1.51 -4.74
N VAL A 134 8.13 1.89 -4.60
CA VAL A 134 8.61 2.69 -3.45
C VAL A 134 7.95 4.06 -3.42
N ALA A 135 7.82 4.74 -4.56
CA ALA A 135 7.17 6.05 -4.63
C ALA A 135 5.68 5.96 -4.28
N MET A 136 4.96 4.94 -4.78
CA MET A 136 3.56 4.70 -4.44
C MET A 136 3.38 4.42 -2.95
N SER A 137 4.22 3.54 -2.37
CA SER A 137 4.20 3.24 -0.94
C SER A 137 4.49 4.48 -0.10
N PHE A 138 5.44 5.31 -0.54
CA PHE A 138 5.75 6.59 0.11
C PHE A 138 4.56 7.55 0.10
N VAL A 139 3.91 7.74 -1.05
CA VAL A 139 2.73 8.60 -1.17
C VAL A 139 1.58 8.09 -0.29
N GLN A 140 1.30 6.79 -0.30
CA GLN A 140 0.24 6.19 0.55
C GLN A 140 0.52 6.35 2.05
N THR A 141 1.79 6.34 2.45
CA THR A 141 2.21 6.43 3.85
C THR A 141 2.25 7.88 4.37
N PHE A 142 2.57 8.85 3.51
CA PHE A 142 2.85 10.22 3.91
C PHE A 142 1.89 11.28 3.36
N GLN A 143 0.94 10.92 2.50
CA GLN A 143 -0.05 11.85 1.95
C GLN A 143 -1.48 11.33 2.13
N LEU A 144 -2.40 12.28 2.28
CA LEU A 144 -3.83 12.02 2.18
C LEU A 144 -4.26 12.11 0.73
N THR A 145 -5.19 11.25 0.31
CA THR A 145 -5.79 11.36 -1.02
C THR A 145 -6.63 12.64 -1.12
N PRO A 146 -6.85 13.20 -2.32
CA PRO A 146 -7.70 14.39 -2.47
C PRO A 146 -9.12 14.17 -1.94
N GLU A 147 -9.64 12.95 -2.04
CA GLU A 147 -10.93 12.55 -1.47
C GLU A 147 -10.93 12.61 0.06
N GLU A 148 -9.88 12.09 0.70
CA GLU A 148 -9.68 12.16 2.15
C GLU A 148 -9.57 13.60 2.66
N VAL A 149 -8.86 14.46 1.93
CA VAL A 149 -8.78 15.90 2.24
C VAL A 149 -10.17 16.55 2.15
N ASN A 150 -10.98 16.18 1.15
CA ASN A 150 -12.35 16.66 1.02
C ASN A 150 -13.26 16.15 2.14
N ILE A 151 -13.06 14.91 2.63
CA ILE A 151 -13.79 14.38 3.79
C ILE A 151 -13.48 15.19 5.05
N ILE A 152 -12.21 15.56 5.29
CA ILE A 152 -11.82 16.36 6.46
C ILE A 152 -12.32 17.80 6.34
N LYS A 153 -11.96 18.50 5.25
CA LYS A 153 -12.27 19.93 5.09
C LYS A 153 -13.74 20.18 4.79
N GLY A 154 -14.42 19.20 4.19
CA GLY A 154 -15.80 19.30 3.72
C GLY A 154 -15.88 20.08 2.41
N VAL A 155 -16.81 19.67 1.53
CA VAL A 155 -17.14 20.44 0.31
C VAL A 155 -17.83 21.76 0.69
N THR A 156 -18.60 21.74 1.78
CA THR A 156 -19.25 22.90 2.39
C THR A 156 -18.98 22.92 3.89
N ARG A 157 -19.07 24.11 4.50
CA ARG A 157 -18.85 24.29 5.95
C ARG A 157 -19.83 23.50 6.84
N GLU A 158 -20.96 23.10 6.28
CA GLU A 158 -22.05 22.40 6.99
C GLU A 158 -22.22 20.94 6.56
N ALA A 159 -21.28 20.38 5.80
CA ALA A 159 -21.36 18.99 5.37
C ALA A 159 -21.44 18.05 6.61
N PRO A 160 -22.33 17.04 6.59
CA PRO A 160 -22.53 16.15 7.72
C PRO A 160 -21.26 15.38 8.06
N ILE A 161 -21.09 15.06 9.35
CA ILE A 161 -19.98 14.23 9.82
C ILE A 161 -20.41 12.77 9.74
N THR A 162 -19.72 12.03 8.88
CA THR A 162 -19.89 10.58 8.70
C THR A 162 -18.85 9.81 9.51
N PRO A 163 -19.03 8.50 9.76
CA PRO A 163 -18.02 7.67 10.42
C PRO A 163 -16.65 7.70 9.73
N GLU A 164 -16.64 7.85 8.41
CA GLU A 164 -15.43 7.97 7.58
C GLU A 164 -14.56 9.17 7.99
N PHE A 165 -15.17 10.27 8.45
CA PHE A 165 -14.44 11.43 8.93
C PHE A 165 -13.45 11.07 10.05
N PHE A 166 -13.88 10.22 11.00
CA PHE A 166 -13.03 9.80 12.11
C PHE A 166 -11.86 8.93 11.65
N ILE A 167 -12.09 8.08 10.65
CA ILE A 167 -11.05 7.23 10.05
C ILE A 167 -9.96 8.09 9.41
N VAL A 168 -10.35 9.09 8.62
CA VAL A 168 -9.39 9.99 7.95
C VAL A 168 -8.68 10.90 8.97
N LEU A 169 -9.39 11.33 10.02
CA LEU A 169 -8.80 12.11 11.10
C LEU A 169 -7.72 11.31 11.87
N GLU A 170 -7.98 10.03 12.15
CA GLU A 170 -6.99 9.12 12.75
C GLU A 170 -5.83 8.85 11.79
N LYS A 171 -6.11 8.67 10.49
CA LYS A 171 -5.08 8.54 9.45
C LYS A 171 -4.13 9.74 9.43
N THR A 172 -4.66 10.95 9.58
CA THR A 172 -3.85 12.19 9.67
C THR A 172 -2.87 12.12 10.85
N GLN A 173 -3.30 11.59 12.00
CA GLN A 173 -2.44 11.40 13.17
C GLN A 173 -1.39 10.31 12.93
N LYS A 174 -1.75 9.21 12.26
CA LYS A 174 -0.81 8.16 11.83
C LYS A 174 0.27 8.71 10.91
N ILE A 175 -0.09 9.50 9.89
CA ILE A 175 0.85 10.16 8.98
C ILE A 175 1.81 11.08 9.75
N ARG A 176 1.27 11.91 10.66
CA ARG A 176 2.10 12.79 11.51
C ARG A 176 3.09 11.99 12.38
N ASN A 177 2.69 10.84 12.90
CA ASN A 177 3.60 9.95 13.64
C ASN A 177 4.66 9.33 12.73
N ASN A 178 4.29 8.85 11.55
CA ASN A 178 5.24 8.31 10.57
C ASN A 178 6.29 9.36 10.17
N THR A 179 5.88 10.62 10.08
CA THR A 179 6.76 11.75 9.73
C THR A 179 7.87 11.97 10.76
N LYS A 180 7.69 11.55 12.02
CA LYS A 180 8.77 11.56 13.02
C LYS A 180 9.92 10.62 12.64
N HIS A 181 9.62 9.49 12.00
CA HIS A 181 10.66 8.60 11.48
C HIS A 181 11.40 9.23 10.29
N LEU A 182 10.70 9.95 9.42
CA LEU A 182 11.30 10.67 8.30
C LEU A 182 12.25 11.80 8.77
N LEU A 183 11.93 12.41 9.92
CA LEU A 183 12.80 13.41 10.56
C LEU A 183 14.10 12.78 11.09
N GLN A 184 14.03 11.55 11.61
CA GLN A 184 15.18 10.80 12.13
C GLN A 184 16.12 10.31 11.02
N THR A 185 15.61 10.03 9.81
CA THR A 185 16.40 9.54 8.68
C THR A 185 17.10 10.64 7.87
N GLY A 186 16.94 11.92 8.24
CA GLY A 186 17.64 13.05 7.63
C GLY A 186 16.89 13.79 6.52
N HIS A 187 15.66 13.40 6.20
CA HIS A 187 14.81 14.07 5.21
C HIS A 187 13.95 15.18 5.85
N GLN A 188 14.60 16.14 6.50
CA GLN A 188 13.93 17.12 7.35
C GLN A 188 12.94 18.03 6.61
N LYS A 189 13.30 18.55 5.43
CA LYS A 189 12.43 19.47 4.68
C LYS A 189 11.08 18.82 4.33
N THR A 190 11.12 17.67 3.65
CA THR A 190 9.92 16.92 3.29
C THR A 190 9.11 16.52 4.51
N ALA A 191 9.77 16.13 5.60
CA ALA A 191 9.10 15.80 6.85
C ALA A 191 8.36 17.02 7.43
N LEU A 192 8.97 18.19 7.45
CA LEU A 192 8.34 19.42 7.93
C LEU A 192 7.17 19.83 7.04
N ASP A 193 7.32 19.76 5.72
CA ASP A 193 6.26 20.11 4.76
C ASP A 193 5.02 19.19 4.93
N VAL A 194 5.23 17.87 5.03
CA VAL A 194 4.15 16.90 5.28
C VAL A 194 3.52 17.15 6.65
N MET A 195 4.32 17.40 7.68
CA MET A 195 3.80 17.66 9.02
C MET A 195 2.95 18.93 9.08
N GLU A 196 3.36 20.00 8.41
CA GLU A 196 2.60 21.23 8.28
C GLU A 196 1.27 21.00 7.55
N GLN A 197 1.29 20.31 6.41
CA GLN A 197 0.08 19.97 5.66
C GLN A 197 -0.90 19.14 6.51
N MET A 198 -0.41 18.14 7.23
CA MET A 198 -1.25 17.33 8.12
C MET A 198 -1.79 18.15 9.29
N ASN A 199 -1.03 19.10 9.83
CA ASN A 199 -1.50 20.00 10.88
C ASN A 199 -2.63 20.91 10.37
N VAL A 200 -2.48 21.50 9.19
CA VAL A 200 -3.53 22.34 8.58
C VAL A 200 -4.82 21.53 8.36
N CYS A 201 -4.71 20.30 7.85
CA CYS A 201 -5.86 19.42 7.71
C CYS A 201 -6.47 19.05 9.07
N ARG A 202 -5.65 18.73 10.07
CA ARG A 202 -6.10 18.38 11.43
C ARG A 202 -6.86 19.55 12.08
N GLU A 203 -6.32 20.76 12.03
CA GLU A 203 -6.97 21.95 12.60
C GLU A 203 -8.30 22.25 11.91
N ALA A 204 -8.33 22.19 10.57
CA ALA A 204 -9.58 22.36 9.82
C ALA A 204 -10.63 21.30 10.19
N GLY A 205 -10.19 20.05 10.37
CA GLY A 205 -11.06 18.95 10.83
C GLY A 205 -11.59 19.19 12.23
N LEU A 206 -10.74 19.56 13.19
CA LEU A 206 -11.16 19.82 14.57
C LEU A 206 -12.09 21.03 14.69
N GLU A 207 -11.85 22.10 13.92
CA GLU A 207 -12.73 23.26 13.89
C GLU A 207 -14.11 22.93 13.30
N ARG A 208 -14.16 22.10 12.25
CA ARG A 208 -15.42 21.60 11.69
C ARG A 208 -16.15 20.69 12.68
N LEU A 209 -15.42 19.79 13.33
CA LEU A 209 -15.97 18.90 14.36
C LEU A 209 -16.55 19.70 15.53
N TYR A 210 -15.86 20.75 15.98
CA TYR A 210 -16.33 21.69 17.00
C TYR A 210 -17.68 22.31 16.63
N ARG A 211 -17.80 22.89 15.42
CA ARG A 211 -19.06 23.51 14.96
C ARG A 211 -20.20 22.51 14.89
N TRP A 212 -19.91 21.31 14.37
CA TRP A 212 -20.90 20.24 14.30
C TRP A 212 -21.34 19.81 15.71
N CYS A 213 -20.42 19.62 16.65
CA CYS A 213 -20.74 19.31 18.05
C CYS A 213 -21.66 20.37 18.65
N GLN A 214 -21.39 21.66 18.46
CA GLN A 214 -22.27 22.74 18.95
C GLN A 214 -23.68 22.66 18.35
N ALA A 215 -23.81 22.34 17.07
CA ALA A 215 -25.11 22.15 16.43
C ALA A 215 -25.85 20.93 17.02
N GLN A 216 -25.14 19.83 17.26
CA GLN A 216 -25.70 18.63 17.90
C GLN A 216 -26.12 18.87 19.35
N CYS A 217 -25.40 19.72 20.09
CA CYS A 217 -25.77 20.07 21.46
C CYS A 217 -27.13 20.76 21.55
N ARG A 218 -27.52 21.50 20.51
CA ARG A 218 -28.81 22.21 20.43
C ARG A 218 -29.96 21.32 19.94
N SER A 219 -29.64 20.19 19.33
CA SER A 219 -30.64 19.23 18.85
C SER A 219 -31.24 18.46 20.03
N PRO A 220 -32.58 18.31 20.11
CA PRO A 220 -33.22 17.49 21.14
C PRO A 220 -32.78 16.02 21.07
N ASP A 221 -32.55 15.53 19.85
CA ASP A 221 -32.05 14.19 19.56
C ASP A 221 -30.64 14.31 18.96
N PRO A 222 -29.58 14.30 19.79
CA PRO A 222 -28.22 14.36 19.30
C PRO A 222 -27.83 13.06 18.60
N SER A 223 -27.04 13.17 17.54
CA SER A 223 -26.46 12.00 16.86
C SER A 223 -25.62 11.16 17.84
N PRO A 224 -25.67 9.81 17.75
CA PRO A 224 -24.81 8.94 18.55
C PRO A 224 -23.32 9.16 18.28
N LEU A 225 -22.97 9.81 17.17
CA LEU A 225 -21.59 10.19 16.83
C LEU A 225 -21.05 11.33 17.72
N LEU A 226 -21.89 12.00 18.52
CA LEU A 226 -21.46 13.12 19.37
C LEU A 226 -20.40 12.69 20.38
N SER A 227 -20.57 11.54 21.04
CA SER A 227 -19.59 11.04 22.00
C SER A 227 -18.26 10.68 21.32
N GLN A 228 -18.33 10.09 20.13
CA GLN A 228 -17.15 9.81 19.29
C GLN A 228 -16.45 11.10 18.83
N ALA A 229 -17.21 12.17 18.59
CA ALA A 229 -16.68 13.48 18.22
C ALA A 229 -15.95 14.21 19.36
N LEU A 230 -16.37 14.00 20.62
CA LEU A 230 -15.65 14.57 21.77
C LEU A 230 -14.28 13.93 22.00
N GLN A 231 -14.06 12.69 21.56
CA GLN A 231 -12.79 11.98 21.74
C GLN A 231 -11.58 12.73 21.15
N PRO A 232 -11.53 13.03 19.84
CA PRO A 232 -10.41 13.76 19.24
C PRO A 232 -10.35 15.24 19.67
N LEU A 233 -11.44 15.84 20.14
CA LEU A 233 -11.45 17.22 20.65
C LEU A 233 -10.65 17.38 21.95
N GLN A 234 -10.39 16.31 22.70
CA GLN A 234 -9.56 16.35 23.92
C GLN A 234 -8.13 16.82 23.65
N GLU A 235 -7.62 16.71 22.42
CA GLU A 235 -6.31 17.27 22.04
C GLU A 235 -6.27 18.81 22.03
N ARG A 236 -7.45 19.45 22.04
CA ARG A 236 -7.63 20.90 22.08
C ARG A 236 -8.56 21.24 23.25
N PRO A 237 -8.04 21.31 24.49
CA PRO A 237 -8.86 21.45 25.69
C PRO A 237 -9.77 22.68 25.67
N VAL A 238 -9.36 23.76 25.01
CA VAL A 238 -10.19 24.96 24.82
C VAL A 238 -11.45 24.65 24.02
N LEU A 239 -11.33 23.99 22.86
CA LEU A 239 -12.49 23.64 22.02
C LEU A 239 -13.39 22.62 22.72
N PHE A 240 -12.79 21.65 23.40
CA PHE A 240 -13.50 20.67 24.20
C PHE A 240 -14.35 21.34 25.29
N ASN A 241 -13.75 22.22 26.10
CA ASN A 241 -14.46 22.93 27.17
C ASN A 241 -15.58 23.81 26.64
N LEU A 242 -15.38 24.50 25.50
CA LEU A 242 -16.44 25.31 24.88
C LEU A 242 -17.65 24.47 24.43
N VAL A 243 -17.43 23.24 23.95
CA VAL A 243 -18.54 22.31 23.63
C VAL A 243 -19.25 21.87 24.89
N LEU A 244 -18.51 21.59 25.97
CA LEU A 244 -19.10 21.20 27.25
C LEU A 244 -19.92 22.33 27.88
N GLU A 245 -19.42 23.56 27.84
CA GLU A 245 -20.14 24.73 28.32
C GLU A 245 -21.45 24.93 27.55
N GLU A 246 -21.42 24.83 26.21
CA GLU A 246 -22.64 24.90 25.38
C GLU A 246 -23.62 23.78 25.74
N TRP A 247 -23.15 22.53 25.86
CA TRP A 247 -23.98 21.39 26.25
C TRP A 247 -24.64 21.62 27.61
N VAL A 248 -23.88 22.07 28.60
CA VAL A 248 -24.39 22.41 29.94
C VAL A 248 -25.45 23.50 29.85
N VAL A 249 -25.22 24.57 29.09
CA VAL A 249 -26.20 25.66 28.93
C VAL A 249 -27.52 25.16 28.33
N ILE A 250 -27.46 24.33 27.28
CA ILE A 250 -28.67 23.78 26.66
C ILE A 250 -29.40 22.84 27.62
N ARG A 251 -28.70 21.93 28.29
CA ARG A 251 -29.29 20.99 29.27
C ARG A 251 -29.88 21.72 30.47
N ARG A 252 -29.24 22.78 30.98
CA ARG A 252 -29.80 23.67 32.01
C ARG A 252 -31.16 24.23 31.57
N GLY A 253 -31.24 24.71 30.32
CA GLY A 253 -32.50 25.22 29.76
C GLY A 253 -33.60 24.16 29.71
N TRP A 254 -33.28 22.93 29.29
CA TRP A 254 -34.24 21.83 29.26
C TRP A 254 -34.70 21.41 30.65
N LEU A 255 -33.78 21.30 31.61
CA LEU A 255 -34.10 20.92 32.97
C LEU A 255 -34.99 21.97 33.67
N VAL A 256 -34.66 23.26 33.52
CA VAL A 256 -35.52 24.34 34.05
C VAL A 256 -36.89 24.34 33.40
N ARG A 257 -36.96 24.18 32.08
CA ARG A 257 -38.24 24.13 31.37
C ARG A 257 -39.07 22.93 31.83
N GLY A 258 -38.47 21.75 31.94
CA GLY A 258 -39.15 20.56 32.46
C GLY A 258 -39.66 20.76 33.89
N PHE A 259 -38.89 21.44 34.75
CA PHE A 259 -39.33 21.76 36.11
C PHE A 259 -40.53 22.71 36.11
N LEU A 260 -40.50 23.76 35.28
CA LEU A 260 -41.61 24.70 35.15
C LEU A 260 -42.86 24.01 34.57
N ASP A 261 -42.70 23.19 33.54
CA ASP A 261 -43.80 22.43 32.95
C ASP A 261 -44.43 21.49 33.99
N ALA A 262 -43.63 20.82 34.83
CA ALA A 262 -44.15 20.00 35.92
C ALA A 262 -44.91 20.82 36.99
N LEU A 263 -44.47 22.05 37.25
CA LEU A 263 -45.15 22.96 38.17
C LEU A 263 -46.52 23.42 37.61
N THR A 264 -46.57 23.85 36.35
CA THR A 264 -47.72 24.59 35.80
C THR A 264 -48.63 23.77 34.88
N LEU A 265 -48.07 22.82 34.12
CA LEU A 265 -48.79 22.02 33.12
C LEU A 265 -49.01 20.57 33.57
N GLY A 266 -48.13 20.05 34.43
CA GLY A 266 -48.12 18.64 34.81
C GLY A 266 -47.46 17.76 33.75
N GLY A 267 -47.66 16.44 33.85
CA GLY A 267 -47.08 15.49 32.91
C GLY A 267 -47.80 15.44 31.55
N PRO A 268 -47.26 14.67 30.59
CA PRO A 268 -47.85 14.50 29.27
C PRO A 268 -49.33 14.06 29.37
N GLY A 269 -50.25 14.84 28.78
CA GLY A 269 -51.69 14.57 28.89
C GLY A 269 -52.35 15.02 30.20
N GLY A 270 -51.67 15.86 31.01
CA GLY A 270 -52.21 16.42 32.26
C GLY A 270 -52.10 15.49 33.48
N ALA A 271 -51.38 14.38 33.34
CA ALA A 271 -51.09 13.42 34.41
C ALA A 271 -49.58 13.17 34.51
N PRO A 272 -48.95 13.29 35.69
CA PRO A 272 -49.52 13.80 36.95
C PRO A 272 -49.97 15.25 36.82
N ARG A 273 -50.94 15.65 37.66
CA ARG A 273 -51.47 17.02 37.66
C ARG A 273 -50.37 18.04 38.01
N PRO A 274 -50.48 19.30 37.54
CA PRO A 274 -49.53 20.36 37.87
C PRO A 274 -49.31 20.47 39.39
N ILE A 275 -48.05 20.54 39.81
CA ILE A 275 -47.67 20.58 41.24
C ILE A 275 -48.21 21.85 41.92
N GLU A 276 -48.40 22.96 41.19
CA GLU A 276 -48.97 24.19 41.75
C GLU A 276 -50.41 24.03 42.27
N LEU A 277 -51.17 23.02 41.82
CA LEU A 277 -52.50 22.75 42.36
C LEU A 277 -52.47 22.27 43.83
N GLN A 278 -51.35 21.68 44.26
CA GLN A 278 -51.11 21.21 45.62
C GLN A 278 -50.52 22.30 46.53
N ALA A 279 -50.41 23.56 46.08
CA ALA A 279 -49.81 24.64 46.87
C ALA A 279 -50.50 24.91 48.23
N HIS A 280 -51.74 24.46 48.41
CA HIS A 280 -52.48 24.53 49.66
C HIS A 280 -51.96 23.57 50.75
N ASP A 281 -51.21 22.53 50.37
CA ASP A 281 -50.54 21.61 51.28
C ASP A 281 -49.01 21.83 51.19
N PRO A 282 -48.42 22.58 52.15
CA PRO A 282 -47.00 22.92 52.18
C PRO A 282 -46.06 21.72 52.04
N LEU A 283 -46.37 20.64 52.76
CA LEU A 283 -45.47 19.49 52.87
C LEU A 283 -45.48 18.69 51.56
N ARG A 284 -46.67 18.51 50.99
CA ARG A 284 -46.85 17.84 49.71
C ARG A 284 -46.28 18.66 48.56
N TYR A 285 -46.51 19.97 48.53
CA TYR A 285 -45.97 20.85 47.49
C TYR A 285 -44.43 20.82 47.44
N VAL A 286 -43.76 20.95 48.59
CA VAL A 286 -42.30 20.84 48.67
C VAL A 286 -41.83 19.41 48.38
N GLY A 287 -42.57 18.40 48.83
CA GLY A 287 -42.28 17.00 48.55
C GLY A 287 -42.33 16.66 47.07
N ASP A 288 -43.38 17.08 46.37
CA ASP A 288 -43.57 16.83 44.94
C ASP A 288 -42.49 17.57 44.11
N MET A 289 -42.10 18.79 44.48
CA MET A 289 -40.99 19.50 43.85
C MET A 289 -39.64 18.76 44.03
N LEU A 290 -39.33 18.32 45.25
CA LEU A 290 -38.08 17.60 45.53
C LEU A 290 -38.07 16.21 44.90
N ALA A 291 -39.22 15.53 44.86
CA ALA A 291 -39.40 14.26 44.18
C ALA A 291 -39.14 14.39 42.68
N TRP A 292 -39.66 15.45 42.04
CA TRP A 292 -39.40 15.71 40.63
C TRP A 292 -37.91 15.92 40.36
N VAL A 293 -37.23 16.74 41.17
CA VAL A 293 -35.78 16.97 41.03
C VAL A 293 -35.02 15.65 41.17
N HIS A 294 -35.32 14.85 42.20
CA HIS A 294 -34.72 13.54 42.40
C HIS A 294 -34.92 12.60 41.20
N GLN A 295 -36.10 12.62 40.56
CA GLN A 295 -36.41 11.80 39.39
C GLN A 295 -35.74 12.29 38.09
N ALA A 296 -35.49 13.59 37.96
CA ALA A 296 -34.87 14.18 36.77
C ALA A 296 -33.34 13.97 36.72
N LEU A 297 -32.66 13.94 37.88
CA LEU A 297 -31.20 13.83 37.96
C LEU A 297 -30.61 12.57 37.29
N PRO A 298 -31.20 11.35 37.41
CA PRO A 298 -30.71 10.16 36.72
C PRO A 298 -30.65 10.32 35.19
N ALA A 299 -31.64 10.98 34.58
CA ALA A 299 -31.66 11.20 33.14
C ALA A 299 -30.54 12.16 32.68
N GLU A 300 -30.27 13.21 33.46
CA GLU A 300 -29.14 14.12 33.19
C GLU A 300 -27.79 13.40 33.32
N ARG A 301 -27.69 12.50 34.29
CA ARG A 301 -26.50 11.67 34.47
C ARG A 301 -26.29 10.71 33.30
N GLU A 302 -27.32 10.00 32.87
CA GLU A 302 -27.23 9.09 31.71
C GLU A 302 -26.83 9.86 30.45
N ALA A 303 -27.39 11.05 30.23
CA ALA A 303 -27.01 11.92 29.11
C ALA A 303 -25.53 12.34 29.20
N ALA A 304 -25.03 12.72 30.38
CA ALA A 304 -23.62 13.03 30.58
C ALA A 304 -22.72 11.79 30.38
N GLN A 305 -23.11 10.62 30.90
CA GLN A 305 -22.37 9.37 30.72
C GLN A 305 -22.29 8.97 29.23
N ALA A 306 -23.38 9.11 28.49
CA ALA A 306 -23.40 8.87 27.05
C ALA A 306 -22.46 9.84 26.31
N LEU A 307 -22.44 11.11 26.69
CA LEU A 307 -21.55 12.13 26.10
C LEU A 307 -20.07 11.79 26.29
N PHE A 308 -19.69 11.38 27.51
CA PHE A 308 -18.29 11.08 27.85
C PHE A 308 -17.87 9.63 27.56
N GLY A 309 -18.77 8.76 27.07
CA GLY A 309 -18.53 7.32 26.97
C GLY A 309 -17.31 6.90 26.13
N ASN A 310 -16.93 7.70 25.13
CA ASN A 310 -15.76 7.44 24.27
C ASN A 310 -14.52 8.27 24.65
N CYS A 311 -14.57 9.03 25.75
CA CYS A 311 -13.49 9.90 26.15
C CYS A 311 -12.40 9.14 26.93
N THR A 312 -11.15 9.19 26.48
CA THR A 312 -10.05 8.38 27.06
C THR A 312 -9.00 9.17 27.83
N ASN A 313 -8.84 10.47 27.59
CA ASN A 313 -7.75 11.28 28.16
C ASN A 313 -8.19 12.10 29.39
N ILE A 314 -9.40 11.89 29.87
CA ILE A 314 -10.01 12.61 30.99
C ILE A 314 -10.64 11.62 31.97
N ASP A 315 -10.79 12.03 33.23
CA ASP A 315 -11.60 11.28 34.19
C ASP A 315 -13.09 11.50 33.85
N ALA A 316 -13.64 10.57 33.05
CA ALA A 316 -15.04 10.62 32.65
C ALA A 316 -15.98 10.68 33.85
N SER A 317 -15.62 10.04 34.97
CA SER A 317 -16.46 10.04 36.17
C SER A 317 -16.52 11.43 36.80
N GLU A 318 -15.38 12.09 36.96
CA GLU A 318 -15.30 13.46 37.48
C GLU A 318 -16.05 14.44 36.58
N HIS A 319 -15.86 14.35 35.26
CA HIS A 319 -16.55 15.20 34.30
C HIS A 319 -18.07 14.99 34.29
N VAL A 320 -18.55 13.74 34.41
CA VAL A 320 -19.98 13.46 34.59
C VAL A 320 -20.50 14.13 35.87
N ARG A 321 -19.79 13.99 36.99
CA ARG A 321 -20.18 14.60 38.27
C ARG A 321 -20.31 16.12 38.15
N ASN A 322 -19.29 16.76 37.60
CA ASN A 322 -19.23 18.22 37.46
C ASN A 322 -20.30 18.73 36.48
N THR A 323 -20.55 17.99 35.39
CA THR A 323 -21.59 18.33 34.42
C THR A 323 -22.98 18.25 35.05
N VAL A 324 -23.29 17.15 35.75
CA VAL A 324 -24.60 16.99 36.42
C VAL A 324 -24.78 18.02 37.53
N ALA A 325 -23.74 18.31 38.32
CA ALA A 325 -23.79 19.36 39.34
C ALA A 325 -24.08 20.73 38.69
N SER A 326 -23.37 21.06 37.61
CA SER A 326 -23.56 22.31 36.88
C SER A 326 -24.95 22.41 36.24
N VAL A 327 -25.48 21.33 35.65
CA VAL A 327 -26.82 21.32 35.06
C VAL A 327 -27.91 21.46 36.14
N SER A 328 -27.78 20.72 37.24
CA SER A 328 -28.76 20.72 38.33
C SER A 328 -28.84 22.03 39.12
N GLU A 329 -27.74 22.80 39.16
CA GLU A 329 -27.72 24.15 39.75
C GLU A 329 -28.81 25.07 39.17
N SER A 330 -29.19 24.86 37.91
CA SER A 330 -30.20 25.66 37.21
C SER A 330 -31.58 25.62 37.88
N VAL A 331 -31.92 24.51 38.54
CA VAL A 331 -33.22 24.31 39.21
C VAL A 331 -33.21 24.81 40.66
N CYS A 332 -32.03 25.01 41.25
CA CYS A 332 -31.90 25.44 42.65
C CYS A 332 -32.56 26.80 42.91
N ARG A 333 -32.42 27.77 42.00
CA ARG A 333 -33.00 29.12 42.18
C ARG A 333 -34.53 29.10 42.07
N PRO A 334 -35.16 28.50 41.04
CA PRO A 334 -36.61 28.29 41.00
C PRO A 334 -37.15 27.56 42.22
N LEU A 335 -36.51 26.44 42.60
CA LEU A 335 -36.89 25.64 43.77
C LEU A 335 -36.85 26.47 45.06
N LYS A 336 -35.74 27.16 45.32
CA LYS A 336 -35.58 28.05 46.48
C LYS A 336 -36.66 29.13 46.51
N THR A 337 -36.88 29.81 45.39
CA THR A 337 -37.89 30.88 45.29
C THR A 337 -39.29 30.37 45.62
N ARG A 338 -39.68 29.19 45.13
CA ARG A 338 -40.99 28.59 45.42
C ARG A 338 -41.13 28.15 46.88
N ILE A 339 -40.10 27.56 47.45
CA ILE A 339 -40.09 27.18 48.88
C ILE A 339 -40.18 28.42 49.76
N GLU A 340 -39.44 29.48 49.45
CA GLU A 340 -39.50 30.75 50.19
C GLU A 340 -40.88 31.41 50.08
N GLN A 341 -41.46 31.47 48.87
CA GLN A 341 -42.82 32.00 48.64
C GLN A 341 -43.87 31.22 49.45
N MET A 342 -43.76 29.90 49.49
CA MET A 342 -44.61 29.04 50.29
C MET A 342 -44.47 29.38 51.78
N ILE A 343 -43.24 29.42 52.31
CA ILE A 343 -42.98 29.74 53.72
C ILE A 343 -43.52 31.13 54.11
N VAL A 344 -43.47 32.12 53.21
CA VAL A 344 -44.01 33.46 53.44
C VAL A 344 -45.54 33.48 53.37
N ALA A 345 -46.15 32.79 52.39
CA ALA A 345 -47.60 32.75 52.21
C ALA A 345 -48.35 32.05 53.37
N ASP A 346 -47.73 31.07 54.03
CA ASP A 346 -48.30 30.36 55.19
C ASP A 346 -48.11 31.11 56.53
N GLN A 347 -47.52 32.31 56.49
CA GLN A 347 -47.52 33.25 57.62
C GLN A 347 -48.89 33.93 57.71
N GLY A 348 -49.90 33.20 58.19
CA GLY A 348 -51.21 33.77 58.46
C GLY A 348 -51.16 34.85 59.53
N THR A 349 -51.71 36.03 59.22
CA THR A 349 -51.98 37.11 60.18
C THR A 349 -53.15 36.68 61.07
N ARG A 350 -52.95 36.60 62.40
CA ARG A 350 -54.09 36.67 63.32
C ARG A 350 -54.64 38.10 63.33
N ALA A 351 -55.95 38.23 63.52
CA ALA A 351 -56.56 39.50 63.94
C ALA A 351 -55.92 39.91 65.28
N GLY A 352 -54.95 40.82 65.23
CA GLY A 352 -54.11 41.20 66.37
C GLY A 352 -52.62 41.39 66.10
N GLY A 353 -52.13 41.26 64.86
CA GLY A 353 -50.76 41.65 64.48
C GLY A 353 -49.65 40.63 64.75
N ASP A 354 -49.94 39.52 65.44
CA ASP A 354 -48.97 38.45 65.65
C ASP A 354 -49.00 37.40 64.52
N THR A 355 -47.88 37.30 63.80
CA THR A 355 -47.58 36.20 62.86
C THR A 355 -47.46 34.87 63.61
N VAL A 356 -48.39 33.94 63.40
CA VAL A 356 -48.25 32.57 63.93
C VAL A 356 -47.39 31.76 62.98
N LYS A 357 -46.09 31.69 63.24
CA LYS A 357 -45.23 30.66 62.61
C LYS A 357 -45.76 29.31 63.07
N LYS A 358 -46.20 28.42 62.16
CA LYS A 358 -46.56 27.02 62.48
C LYS A 358 -45.25 26.22 62.60
N PRO A 359 -44.62 26.13 63.79
CA PRO A 359 -43.22 25.68 63.92
C PRO A 359 -43.08 24.20 63.54
N VAL A 360 -44.15 23.43 63.78
CA VAL A 360 -44.27 22.02 63.43
C VAL A 360 -44.18 21.80 61.91
N GLN A 361 -44.78 22.67 61.10
CA GLN A 361 -44.70 22.53 59.64
C GLN A 361 -43.32 22.89 59.10
N LEU A 362 -42.69 23.95 59.63
CA LEU A 362 -41.31 24.30 59.28
C LEU A 362 -40.33 23.18 59.66
N TYR A 363 -40.51 22.55 60.82
CA TYR A 363 -39.72 21.39 61.23
C TYR A 363 -39.91 20.20 60.28
N LYS A 364 -41.15 19.91 59.85
CA LYS A 364 -41.44 18.86 58.87
C LYS A 364 -40.81 19.14 57.51
N ILE A 365 -40.89 20.38 57.01
CA ILE A 365 -40.24 20.80 55.76
C ILE A 365 -38.71 20.71 55.88
N SER A 366 -38.14 21.12 57.02
CA SER A 366 -36.70 20.98 57.28
C SER A 366 -36.25 19.51 57.26
N ASN A 367 -37.03 18.61 57.85
CA ASN A 367 -36.73 17.18 57.82
C ASN A 367 -36.85 16.59 56.41
N LEU A 368 -37.84 17.04 55.64
CA LEU A 368 -38.02 16.65 54.25
C LEU A 368 -36.83 17.09 53.38
N LEU A 369 -36.38 18.34 53.54
CA LEU A 369 -35.18 18.85 52.87
C LEU A 369 -33.94 18.04 53.24
N ARG A 370 -33.79 17.68 54.53
CA ARG A 370 -32.67 16.86 54.99
C ARG A 370 -32.72 15.44 54.42
N PHE A 371 -33.91 14.85 54.34
CA PHE A 371 -34.12 13.55 53.71
C PHE A 371 -33.68 13.58 52.24
N TYR A 372 -34.23 14.50 51.44
CA TYR A 372 -33.87 14.62 50.02
C TYR A 372 -32.42 15.04 49.79
N HIS A 373 -31.82 15.85 50.67
CA HIS A 373 -30.40 16.15 50.63
C HIS A 373 -29.56 14.88 50.74
N ASN A 374 -29.87 14.00 51.71
CA ASN A 374 -29.18 12.72 51.85
C ASN A 374 -29.43 11.79 50.65
N THR A 375 -30.66 11.71 50.16
CA THR A 375 -31.02 10.86 49.02
C THR A 375 -30.32 11.31 47.74
N ILE A 376 -30.36 12.61 47.43
CA ILE A 376 -29.69 13.18 46.24
C ILE A 376 -28.18 13.03 46.37
N ASN A 377 -27.61 13.28 47.57
CA ASN A 377 -26.19 13.06 47.80
C ASN A 377 -25.79 11.62 47.56
N GLN A 378 -26.58 10.64 48.02
CA GLN A 378 -26.34 9.22 47.73
C GLN A 378 -26.39 8.91 46.24
N VAL A 379 -27.35 9.45 45.49
CA VAL A 379 -27.40 9.29 44.02
C VAL A 379 -26.19 9.93 43.33
N SER A 380 -25.69 11.04 43.89
CA SER A 380 -24.50 11.74 43.41
C SER A 380 -23.16 11.17 43.90
N LEU A 381 -23.13 10.23 44.86
CA LEU A 381 -21.90 9.69 45.46
C LEU A 381 -21.78 8.17 45.34
N ASN A 382 -22.87 7.40 45.48
CA ASN A 382 -22.84 5.94 45.64
C ASN A 382 -22.71 5.13 44.33
N ASN A 383 -22.66 5.79 43.18
CA ASN A 383 -22.46 5.13 41.89
C ASN A 383 -21.17 5.63 41.22
N PHE A 384 -20.16 5.97 42.02
CA PHE A 384 -18.80 6.29 41.58
C PHE A 384 -17.88 5.11 41.80
#